data_AF-A0A4V5LQ16-F1
#
_entry.id   AF-A0A4V5LQ16-F1
#
_cell.length_a   1.000
_cell.length_b   1.000
_cell.length_c   1.000
_cell.angle_alpha   90.00
_cell.angle_beta   90.00
_cell.angle_gamma   90.00
#
_symmetry.space_group_name_H-M   'P 1'
#
loop_
_entity.id
_entity.type
_entity.pdbx_description
1 polymer ?
#
loop_
_entity_poly.entity_id
_entity_poly.type
_entity_poly.pdbx_seq_one_letter_code
_entity_poly.pdbx_strand_id
1 'polypeptide(L)'
;MSHDLYASWATSELAKKYKENSTECFLTEPEGEFEIFANRESGRNWPIPDGRLSVDYRNNRYEVALELKRINEGLHGILTAIGQSQAYIHPTKGYSASVIVIPRIYATHETPGNYVQEVLNNVNPDLPIGVYSYDTPDTSATSPFHGKLLCHRNINLSFANFLQPNTALSGQKSNTQWAHLREGSSEPDAFFRYLQCAKTLKANLLEEPILNVPQELLDAVQRISPGADPLRYLTYTSGEIFHDVVWRTFWVNYILFREVATLYEKNNNDYTLVDVPTKLKHINGRDWKKFFSGKSNSKKNRLVNSLNANEITEDEAWEDFARNIHDRAHSYREDIDSSLEHLGFLDDDGKPSDLGYKFVDACERSGDSATGTPKLIFGSTLLKNGGLAAFLHYIYKLSETRLKSSPLEFTARNAARDNRLEFQNVDYLNWIKEELANNLKVMNTATLRGGVERKPFQAELSILRKFDFVSKFRIGLGLEINWPLLQEYLEFEV
;
A
#
# COMPACT_ATOMS: atom_id res chain seq x y z
N MET A 1 -18.13 13.12 -3.14
CA MET A 1 -16.69 12.85 -2.91
C MET A 1 -16.52 12.24 -1.54
N SER A 2 -15.70 11.20 -1.42
CA SER A 2 -15.53 10.45 -0.18
C SER A 2 -14.77 11.25 0.89
N HIS A 3 -15.06 10.94 2.15
CA HIS A 3 -14.37 11.47 3.33
C HIS A 3 -12.84 11.31 3.23
N ASP A 4 -12.40 10.11 2.88
CA ASP A 4 -10.98 9.74 2.71
C ASP A 4 -10.21 10.63 1.73
N LEU A 5 -10.87 11.06 0.65
CA LEU A 5 -10.24 11.92 -0.35
C LEU A 5 -10.03 13.34 0.21
N TYR A 6 -11.01 13.86 0.94
CA TYR A 6 -10.87 15.15 1.63
C TYR A 6 -9.77 15.09 2.68
N ALA A 7 -9.72 14.01 3.46
CA ALA A 7 -8.70 13.81 4.47
C ALA A 7 -7.31 13.80 3.83
N SER A 8 -7.12 13.04 2.74
CA SER A 8 -5.86 12.99 1.99
C SER A 8 -5.41 14.38 1.52
N TRP A 9 -6.34 15.19 0.99
CA TRP A 9 -6.03 16.55 0.55
C TRP A 9 -5.68 17.49 1.72
N ALA A 10 -6.41 17.41 2.82
CA ALA A 10 -6.12 18.19 4.02
C ALA A 10 -4.75 17.82 4.62
N THR A 11 -4.41 16.53 4.67
CA THR A 11 -3.10 16.05 5.13
C THR A 11 -1.96 16.59 4.25
N SER A 12 -2.13 16.54 2.92
CA SER A 12 -1.13 17.09 1.98
C SER A 12 -0.93 18.60 2.17
N GLU A 13 -2.01 19.36 2.36
CA GLU A 13 -1.91 20.81 2.59
C GLU A 13 -1.23 21.12 3.92
N LEU A 14 -1.53 20.38 4.99
CA LEU A 14 -0.85 20.55 6.28
C LEU A 14 0.64 20.21 6.19
N ALA A 15 1.02 19.17 5.43
CA ALA A 15 2.43 18.84 5.22
C ALA A 15 3.21 20.03 4.60
N LYS A 16 2.64 20.68 3.58
CA LYS A 16 3.21 21.88 2.97
C LYS A 16 3.27 23.03 3.96
N LYS A 17 2.15 23.29 4.63
CA LYS A 17 2.00 24.39 5.59
C LYS A 17 3.01 24.29 6.73
N TYR A 18 3.28 23.09 7.22
CA TYR A 18 4.30 22.85 8.27
C TYR A 18 5.73 22.91 7.75
N LYS A 19 5.97 22.54 6.49
CA LYS A 19 7.30 22.74 5.86
C LYS A 19 7.59 24.24 5.67
N GLU A 20 6.58 25.03 5.31
CA GLU A 20 6.68 26.48 5.10
C GLU A 20 6.68 27.28 6.41
N ASN A 21 5.87 26.85 7.39
CA ASN A 21 5.75 27.48 8.70
C ASN A 21 5.85 26.44 9.82
N SER A 22 7.08 26.12 10.20
CA SER A 22 7.40 25.09 11.19
C SER A 22 6.83 25.39 12.58
N THR A 23 6.62 26.66 12.93
CA THR A 23 6.09 27.09 14.24
C THR A 23 4.65 26.64 14.51
N GLU A 24 3.88 26.31 13.46
CA GLU A 24 2.54 25.76 13.62
C GLU A 24 2.56 24.26 14.00
N CYS A 25 3.65 23.56 13.68
CA CYS A 25 3.82 22.15 13.99
C CYS A 25 4.60 21.95 15.29
N PHE A 26 5.74 22.63 15.45
CA PHE A 26 6.70 22.35 16.51
C PHE A 26 6.63 23.38 17.63
N LEU A 27 6.80 22.92 18.87
CA LEU A 27 6.93 23.79 20.04
C LEU A 27 8.20 24.66 19.98
N THR A 28 9.26 24.13 19.38
CA THR A 28 10.52 24.84 19.14
C THR A 28 10.93 24.59 17.70
N GLU A 29 11.36 25.63 17.00
CA GLU A 29 11.80 25.48 15.62
C GLU A 29 12.91 24.42 15.51
N PRO A 30 12.81 23.48 14.55
CA PRO A 30 13.83 22.48 14.36
C PRO A 30 15.15 23.13 13.94
N GLU A 31 16.21 22.85 14.70
CA GLU A 31 17.57 23.18 14.32
C GLU A 31 18.03 22.22 13.20
N GLY A 32 18.01 22.69 11.95
CA GLY A 32 18.43 21.95 10.76
C GLY A 32 17.28 21.46 9.90
N GLU A 33 17.60 20.66 8.88
CA GLU A 33 16.59 20.14 7.96
C GLU A 33 15.75 19.04 8.62
N PHE A 34 14.43 19.13 8.43
CA PHE A 34 13.48 18.06 8.70
C PHE A 34 12.70 17.78 7.43
N GLU A 35 12.28 16.53 7.24
CA GLU A 35 11.32 16.19 6.19
C GLU A 35 9.94 15.96 6.79
N ILE A 36 8.92 16.42 6.08
CA ILE A 36 7.51 16.15 6.42
C ILE A 36 6.77 15.77 5.17
N PHE A 37 5.96 14.72 5.27
CA PHE A 37 5.15 14.25 4.16
C PHE A 37 3.86 13.62 4.67
N ALA A 38 2.82 13.74 3.86
CA ALA A 38 1.53 13.11 4.08
C ALA A 38 1.59 11.63 3.69
N ASN A 39 0.98 10.79 4.51
CA ASN A 39 0.77 9.37 4.27
C ASN A 39 -0.54 8.90 4.94
N ARG A 40 -0.75 7.58 4.99
CA ARG A 40 -1.91 6.94 5.60
C ARG A 40 -1.46 5.83 6.53
N GLU A 41 -2.20 5.61 7.62
CA GLU A 41 -2.04 4.41 8.44
C GLU A 41 -2.53 3.19 7.63
N SER A 42 -1.75 2.11 7.62
CA SER A 42 -2.23 0.80 7.15
C SER A 42 -2.87 0.06 8.34
N GLY A 43 -3.87 -0.78 8.14
CA GLY A 43 -4.42 -1.60 9.24
C GLY A 43 -5.50 -0.91 10.10
N ARG A 44 -6.02 -1.65 11.09
CA ARG A 44 -7.30 -1.33 11.76
C ARG A 44 -7.25 -1.23 13.27
N ASN A 45 -6.06 -1.02 13.85
CA ASN A 45 -5.95 -0.79 15.29
C ASN A 45 -6.71 0.49 15.67
N TRP A 46 -7.81 0.35 16.39
CA TRP A 46 -8.60 1.51 16.81
C TRP A 46 -7.84 2.38 17.81
N PRO A 47 -7.97 3.72 17.76
CA PRO A 47 -8.66 4.50 16.72
C PRO A 47 -7.80 4.67 15.46
N ILE A 48 -8.44 4.72 14.29
CA ILE A 48 -7.78 4.90 12.99
C ILE A 48 -7.93 6.36 12.56
N PRO A 49 -6.84 7.09 12.30
CA PRO A 49 -6.93 8.47 11.83
C PRO A 49 -7.34 8.53 10.35
N ASP A 50 -8.00 9.61 9.98
CA ASP A 50 -8.41 9.85 8.59
C ASP A 50 -7.21 10.12 7.66
N GLY A 51 -6.12 10.64 8.22
CA GLY A 51 -4.85 10.84 7.53
C GLY A 51 -3.67 10.85 8.50
N ARG A 52 -2.44 10.81 7.98
CA ARG A 52 -1.24 10.79 8.79
C ARG A 52 -0.15 11.68 8.18
N LEU A 53 0.61 12.37 9.03
CA LEU A 53 1.85 13.04 8.64
C LEU A 53 3.00 12.33 9.31
N SER A 54 4.06 12.07 8.55
CA SER A 54 5.33 11.64 9.13
C SER A 54 6.34 12.76 9.04
N VAL A 55 7.02 13.01 10.16
CA VAL A 55 8.09 13.99 10.28
C VAL A 55 9.38 13.24 10.60
N ASP A 56 10.35 13.32 9.70
CA ASP A 56 11.69 12.77 9.90
C ASP A 56 12.65 13.90 10.34
N TYR A 57 13.20 13.80 11.54
CA TYR A 57 14.14 14.78 12.10
C TYR A 57 15.21 14.11 12.97
N ARG A 58 16.50 14.36 12.66
CA ARG A 58 17.67 13.84 13.41
C ARG A 58 17.57 12.33 13.73
N ASN A 59 17.23 11.52 12.71
CA ASN A 59 17.03 10.06 12.79
C ASN A 59 15.82 9.59 13.62
N ASN A 60 15.00 10.52 14.13
CA ASN A 60 13.73 10.19 14.76
C ASN A 60 12.59 10.42 13.77
N ARG A 61 11.57 9.58 13.85
CA ARG A 61 10.33 9.72 13.10
C ARG A 61 9.20 10.01 14.06
N TYR A 62 8.49 11.10 13.81
CA TYR A 62 7.31 11.53 14.58
C TYR A 62 6.09 11.35 13.69
N GLU A 63 5.03 10.79 14.26
CA GLU A 63 3.78 10.56 13.54
C GLU A 63 2.70 11.49 14.09
N VAL A 64 2.02 12.21 13.20
CA VAL A 64 0.89 13.09 13.53
C VAL A 64 -0.38 12.51 12.93
N ALA A 65 -1.36 12.19 13.76
CA ALA A 65 -2.67 11.72 13.34
C ALA A 65 -3.56 12.88 12.91
N LEU A 66 -4.26 12.76 11.78
CA LEU A 66 -5.26 13.72 11.33
C LEU A 66 -6.68 13.19 11.55
N GLU A 67 -7.51 14.02 12.17
CA GLU A 67 -8.95 13.81 12.30
C GLU A 67 -9.68 14.88 11.49
N LEU A 68 -10.38 14.47 10.43
CA LEU A 68 -11.19 15.34 9.60
C LEU A 68 -12.66 15.20 10.00
N LYS A 69 -13.40 16.31 10.04
CA LYS A 69 -14.86 16.27 10.17
C LYS A 69 -15.55 16.91 8.99
N ARG A 70 -16.69 16.36 8.57
CA ARG A 70 -17.50 16.88 7.48
C ARG A 70 -18.63 17.76 7.98
N ILE A 71 -19.09 18.67 7.12
CA ILE A 71 -20.18 19.63 7.40
C ILE A 71 -21.45 18.95 7.94
N ASN A 72 -21.76 17.73 7.51
CA ASN A 72 -22.96 17.00 7.92
C ASN A 72 -22.87 16.35 9.31
N GLU A 73 -21.73 16.40 10.00
CA GLU A 73 -21.54 15.79 11.33
C GLU A 73 -21.97 16.73 12.48
N GLY A 74 -22.04 18.05 12.24
CA GLY A 74 -22.53 19.03 13.21
C GLY A 74 -21.78 19.01 14.55
N LEU A 75 -22.53 19.24 15.65
CA LEU A 75 -21.98 19.20 17.02
C LEU A 75 -21.40 17.83 17.40
N HIS A 76 -21.94 16.73 16.86
CA HIS A 76 -21.40 15.40 17.10
C HIS A 76 -19.97 15.28 16.54
N GLY A 77 -19.71 15.89 15.40
CA GLY A 77 -18.36 15.97 14.81
C GLY A 77 -17.35 16.67 15.73
N ILE A 78 -17.76 17.73 16.44
CA ILE A 78 -16.91 18.45 17.40
C ILE A 78 -16.46 17.53 18.54
N LEU A 79 -17.43 16.86 19.20
CA LEU A 79 -17.16 16.02 20.35
C LEU A 79 -16.30 14.80 19.99
N THR A 80 -16.63 14.16 18.86
CA THR A 80 -15.86 13.01 18.37
C THR A 80 -14.45 13.40 17.97
N ALA A 81 -14.25 14.57 17.35
CA ALA A 81 -12.92 15.04 16.99
C ALA A 81 -12.00 15.19 18.22
N ILE A 82 -12.51 15.80 19.29
CA ILE A 82 -11.74 15.96 20.53
C ILE A 82 -11.36 14.59 21.13
N GLY A 83 -12.34 13.69 21.23
CA GLY A 83 -12.12 12.36 21.81
C GLY A 83 -11.14 11.51 20.98
N GLN A 84 -11.29 11.49 19.66
CA GLN A 84 -10.40 10.74 18.75
C GLN A 84 -8.98 11.31 18.77
N SER A 85 -8.82 12.63 18.71
CA SER A 85 -7.50 13.29 18.77
C SER A 85 -6.75 12.99 20.07
N GLN A 86 -7.45 12.96 21.21
CA GLN A 86 -6.85 12.54 22.48
C GLN A 86 -6.49 11.05 22.48
N ALA A 87 -7.34 10.19 21.90
CA ALA A 87 -7.09 8.77 21.81
C ALA A 87 -5.90 8.43 20.90
N TYR A 88 -5.64 9.20 19.84
CA TYR A 88 -4.45 9.00 18.97
C TYR A 88 -3.14 9.18 19.73
N ILE A 89 -3.04 10.24 20.54
CA ILE A 89 -1.82 10.56 21.31
C ILE A 89 -1.71 9.78 22.62
N HIS A 90 -2.72 8.95 22.95
CA HIS A 90 -2.66 8.08 24.11
C HIS A 90 -1.54 7.03 23.92
N PRO A 91 -0.77 6.67 24.96
CA PRO A 91 0.38 5.76 24.83
C PRO A 91 0.08 4.38 24.24
N THR A 92 -1.18 3.92 24.30
CA THR A 92 -1.60 2.66 23.67
C THR A 92 -1.62 2.74 22.15
N LYS A 93 -1.98 3.90 21.59
CA LYS A 93 -1.95 4.13 20.14
C LYS A 93 -0.58 4.67 19.72
N GLY A 94 -0.09 5.71 20.41
CA GLY A 94 1.30 6.13 20.36
C GLY A 94 1.67 7.16 19.28
N TYR A 95 0.70 7.92 18.74
CA TYR A 95 1.03 9.06 17.88
C TYR A 95 1.76 10.15 18.67
N SER A 96 2.74 10.82 18.03
CA SER A 96 3.51 11.90 18.65
C SER A 96 2.67 13.17 18.84
N ALA A 97 1.69 13.37 17.98
CA ALA A 97 0.75 14.48 18.02
C ALA A 97 -0.53 14.13 17.25
N SER A 98 -1.55 15.00 17.33
CA SER A 98 -2.69 14.95 16.43
C SER A 98 -3.10 16.33 15.93
N VAL A 99 -3.91 16.36 14.88
CA VAL A 99 -4.48 17.57 14.30
C VAL A 99 -5.94 17.36 13.97
N ILE A 100 -6.78 18.27 14.43
CA ILE A 100 -8.22 18.34 14.11
C ILE A 100 -8.39 19.28 12.94
N VAL A 101 -9.07 18.82 11.90
CA VAL A 101 -9.50 19.64 10.75
C VAL A 101 -11.02 19.63 10.68
N ILE A 102 -11.64 20.75 11.04
CA ILE A 102 -13.10 20.87 11.20
C ILE A 102 -13.68 21.92 10.24
N PRO A 103 -14.94 21.84 9.77
CA PRO A 103 -15.50 22.88 8.92
C PRO A 103 -15.47 24.24 9.62
N ARG A 104 -15.30 25.34 8.88
CA ARG A 104 -15.35 26.69 9.45
C ARG A 104 -16.68 27.00 10.13
N ILE A 105 -17.77 26.42 9.63
CA ILE A 105 -19.12 26.59 10.16
C ILE A 105 -19.89 25.27 10.06
N TYR A 106 -20.69 24.99 11.08
CA TYR A 106 -21.79 24.04 11.02
C TYR A 106 -23.12 24.79 11.01
N ALA A 107 -24.17 24.19 10.45
CA ALA A 107 -25.51 24.74 10.54
C ALA A 107 -25.96 25.00 12.00
N THR A 108 -25.38 24.27 12.95
CA THR A 108 -25.68 24.35 14.39
C THR A 108 -24.61 25.06 15.21
N HIS A 109 -23.50 25.54 14.62
CA HIS A 109 -22.40 26.16 15.35
C HIS A 109 -21.54 27.06 14.44
N GLU A 110 -21.38 28.34 14.80
CA GLU A 110 -20.75 29.35 13.94
C GLU A 110 -19.22 29.25 13.88
N THR A 111 -18.58 28.93 15.01
CA THR A 111 -17.10 28.94 15.15
C THR A 111 -16.56 27.65 15.80
N PRO A 112 -16.82 26.46 15.24
CA PRO A 112 -16.39 25.18 15.81
C PRO A 112 -14.88 25.10 16.08
N GLY A 113 -14.03 25.71 15.24
CA GLY A 113 -12.58 25.76 15.46
C GLY A 113 -12.18 26.46 16.76
N ASN A 114 -12.73 27.65 17.01
CA ASN A 114 -12.50 28.41 18.26
C ASN A 114 -13.00 27.61 19.47
N TYR A 115 -14.18 27.00 19.36
CA TYR A 115 -14.75 26.21 20.45
C TYR A 115 -13.85 25.02 20.81
N VAL A 116 -13.37 24.26 19.83
CA VAL A 116 -12.44 23.14 20.06
C VAL A 116 -11.14 23.62 20.71
N GLN A 117 -10.58 24.74 20.23
CA GLN A 117 -9.39 25.35 20.82
C GLN A 117 -9.63 25.71 22.30
N GLU A 118 -10.73 26.40 22.62
CA GLU A 118 -11.08 26.79 23.99
C GLU A 118 -11.23 25.59 24.90
N VAL A 119 -11.94 24.53 24.46
CA VAL A 119 -12.09 23.30 25.23
C VAL A 119 -10.74 22.64 25.50
N LEU A 120 -9.91 22.45 24.47
CA LEU A 120 -8.61 21.82 24.64
C LEU A 120 -7.67 22.67 25.52
N ASN A 121 -7.73 24.01 25.43
CA ASN A 121 -6.93 24.91 26.26
C ASN A 121 -7.36 24.88 27.73
N ASN A 122 -8.67 24.75 27.99
CA ASN A 122 -9.21 24.63 29.34
C ASN A 122 -8.90 23.28 29.99
N VAL A 123 -8.77 22.21 29.20
CA VAL A 123 -8.41 20.87 29.70
C VAL A 123 -6.91 20.76 29.93
N ASN A 124 -6.10 21.00 28.89
CA ASN A 124 -4.65 21.01 28.99
C ASN A 124 -4.04 21.77 27.77
N PRO A 125 -3.46 22.96 27.99
CA PRO A 125 -2.88 23.78 26.93
C PRO A 125 -1.65 23.14 26.28
N ASP A 126 -0.97 22.22 26.97
CA ASP A 126 0.28 21.59 26.51
C ASP A 126 0.04 20.29 25.71
N LEU A 127 -1.21 19.87 25.52
CA LEU A 127 -1.50 18.71 24.67
C LEU A 127 -1.03 18.96 23.23
N PRO A 128 -0.33 18.00 22.60
CA PRO A 128 0.18 18.15 21.25
C PRO A 128 -0.94 17.94 20.20
N ILE A 129 -1.98 18.77 20.27
CA ILE A 129 -3.19 18.71 19.44
C ILE A 129 -3.37 20.06 18.75
N GLY A 130 -3.19 20.08 17.43
CA GLY A 130 -3.47 21.24 16.60
C GLY A 130 -4.96 21.31 16.21
N VAL A 131 -5.46 22.53 15.98
CA VAL A 131 -6.85 22.76 15.56
C VAL A 131 -6.87 23.68 14.36
N TYR A 132 -7.47 23.19 13.29
CA TYR A 132 -7.67 23.92 12.04
C TYR A 132 -9.13 23.92 11.67
N SER A 133 -9.63 25.06 11.18
CA SER A 133 -10.89 25.09 10.46
C SER A 133 -10.67 25.19 8.96
N TYR A 134 -11.60 24.65 8.16
CA TYR A 134 -11.50 24.71 6.70
C TYR A 134 -12.72 25.35 6.03
N ASP A 135 -12.46 26.10 4.95
CA ASP A 135 -13.46 26.51 3.96
C ASP A 135 -13.66 25.45 2.89
N THR A 136 -14.80 25.51 2.18
CA THR A 136 -15.09 24.60 1.07
C THR A 136 -13.90 24.47 0.11
N PRO A 137 -13.33 23.26 -0.06
CA PRO A 137 -12.15 23.05 -0.89
C PRO A 137 -12.49 23.21 -2.37
N ASP A 138 -11.52 23.69 -3.16
CA ASP A 138 -11.64 23.76 -4.62
C ASP A 138 -11.18 22.44 -5.23
N THR A 139 -12.13 21.54 -5.46
CA THR A 139 -11.84 20.21 -6.00
C THR A 139 -11.41 20.24 -7.47
N SER A 140 -11.45 21.40 -8.12
CA SER A 140 -10.89 21.59 -9.46
C SER A 140 -9.39 21.89 -9.44
N ALA A 141 -8.80 22.18 -8.29
CA ALA A 141 -7.38 22.49 -8.14
C ALA A 141 -6.51 21.26 -7.84
N THR A 142 -5.20 21.38 -8.09
CA THR A 142 -4.20 20.36 -7.73
C THR A 142 -4.05 20.19 -6.22
N SER A 143 -4.18 21.30 -5.47
CA SER A 143 -4.18 21.32 -4.00
C SER A 143 -5.52 21.90 -3.52
N PRO A 144 -6.57 21.07 -3.36
CA PRO A 144 -7.93 21.56 -3.10
C PRO A 144 -8.09 22.39 -1.81
N PHE A 145 -7.23 22.14 -0.83
CA PHE A 145 -7.20 22.84 0.45
C PHE A 145 -6.27 24.05 0.48
N HIS A 146 -5.66 24.43 -0.65
CA HIS A 146 -4.75 25.57 -0.70
C HIS A 146 -5.42 26.87 -0.25
N GLY A 147 -4.85 27.47 0.80
CA GLY A 147 -5.39 28.68 1.42
C GLY A 147 -6.77 28.49 2.07
N LYS A 148 -7.21 27.25 2.30
CA LYS A 148 -8.51 26.93 2.92
C LYS A 148 -8.41 26.61 4.41
N LEU A 149 -7.21 26.35 4.93
CA LEU A 149 -6.98 25.99 6.32
C LEU A 149 -6.62 27.23 7.15
N LEU A 150 -7.40 27.47 8.21
CA LEU A 150 -7.14 28.49 9.23
C LEU A 150 -6.70 27.81 10.53
N CYS A 151 -5.51 28.15 11.03
CA CYS A 151 -5.02 27.67 12.32
C CYS A 151 -5.71 28.41 13.47
N HIS A 152 -6.22 27.65 14.43
CA HIS A 152 -6.76 28.14 15.71
C HIS A 152 -5.81 27.81 16.86
N ARG A 153 -5.21 26.61 16.82
CA ARG A 153 -4.26 26.11 17.81
C ARG A 153 -3.12 25.38 17.12
N ASN A 154 -1.88 25.76 17.44
CA ASN A 154 -0.68 25.06 16.97
C ASN A 154 -0.59 23.66 17.59
N ILE A 155 0.09 22.74 16.91
CA ILE A 155 0.28 21.38 17.43
C ILE A 155 1.19 21.38 18.67
N ASN A 156 2.26 22.19 18.69
CA ASN A 156 3.27 22.18 19.75
C ASN A 156 3.99 20.82 19.91
N LEU A 157 4.32 20.16 18.79
CA LEU A 157 5.10 18.93 18.79
C LEU A 157 6.50 19.19 19.38
N SER A 158 6.87 18.43 20.41
CA SER A 158 8.16 18.57 21.10
C SER A 158 9.10 17.42 20.75
N PHE A 159 10.34 17.76 20.39
CA PHE A 159 11.42 16.79 20.16
C PHE A 159 11.96 16.17 21.47
N ALA A 160 11.68 16.78 22.63
CA ALA A 160 12.14 16.29 23.92
C ALA A 160 11.25 15.16 24.47
N ASN A 161 9.97 15.14 24.08
CA ASN A 161 8.99 14.14 24.53
C ASN A 161 8.89 12.99 23.52
N PHE A 162 10.02 12.46 23.08
CA PHE A 162 10.03 11.22 22.29
C PHE A 162 9.61 10.07 23.21
N LEU A 163 8.30 9.85 23.33
CA LEU A 163 7.80 8.54 23.69
C LEU A 163 8.28 7.63 22.57
N GLN A 164 9.18 6.68 22.88
CA GLN A 164 9.48 5.64 21.91
C GLN A 164 8.13 5.07 21.46
N PRO A 165 7.80 5.14 20.16
CA PRO A 165 6.53 4.63 19.70
C PRO A 165 6.47 3.18 20.16
N ASN A 166 5.38 2.81 20.83
CA ASN A 166 5.08 1.40 21.02
C ASN A 166 5.25 0.73 19.67
N THR A 167 5.91 -0.43 19.66
CA THR A 167 6.39 -1.13 18.46
C THR A 167 5.34 -1.28 17.35
N ALA A 168 4.05 -1.22 17.70
CA ALA A 168 2.90 -1.22 16.80
C ALA A 168 2.93 -0.16 15.67
N LEU A 169 3.19 1.12 15.95
CA LEU A 169 3.24 2.15 14.89
C LEU A 169 4.55 2.11 14.09
N SER A 170 5.65 1.68 14.73
CA SER A 170 6.99 1.67 14.13
C SER A 170 7.17 0.67 12.97
N GLY A 171 6.29 -0.34 12.87
CA GLY A 171 6.29 -1.32 11.79
C GLY A 171 5.64 -0.82 10.49
N GLN A 172 4.75 0.17 10.55
CA GLN A 172 3.94 0.59 9.40
C GLN A 172 4.57 1.75 8.62
N LYS A 173 5.65 1.42 7.91
CA LYS A 173 6.40 2.35 7.06
C LYS A 173 5.68 2.59 5.72
N SER A 174 4.55 3.29 5.75
CA SER A 174 4.02 3.88 4.51
C SER A 174 4.80 5.16 4.16
N ASN A 175 5.34 5.19 2.95
CA ASN A 175 6.06 6.35 2.39
C ASN A 175 5.18 7.15 1.41
N THR A 176 3.90 6.78 1.27
CA THR A 176 2.94 7.39 0.32
C THR A 176 1.55 7.49 0.95
N GLN A 177 0.66 8.31 0.38
CA GLN A 177 -0.76 8.35 0.77
C GLN A 177 -1.60 7.18 0.22
N TRP A 178 -1.07 6.41 -0.73
CA TRP A 178 -1.72 5.22 -1.28
C TRP A 178 -1.02 3.94 -0.86
N ALA A 179 -1.70 2.82 -1.05
CA ALA A 179 -1.21 1.49 -0.73
C ALA A 179 0.06 1.14 -1.50
N HIS A 180 1.01 0.52 -0.82
CA HIS A 180 2.11 -0.17 -1.51
C HIS A 180 1.53 -1.40 -2.22
N LEU A 181 1.65 -1.43 -3.54
CA LEU A 181 1.19 -2.52 -4.36
C LEU A 181 2.37 -3.11 -5.13
N ARG A 182 2.30 -4.41 -5.42
CA ARG A 182 3.33 -5.11 -6.18
C ARG A 182 2.73 -5.84 -7.37
N GLU A 183 3.27 -5.54 -8.54
CA GLU A 183 2.94 -6.24 -9.78
C GLU A 183 3.15 -7.76 -9.60
N GLY A 184 2.10 -8.53 -9.87
CA GLY A 184 2.12 -9.99 -9.77
C GLY A 184 1.86 -10.57 -8.38
N SER A 185 1.90 -9.76 -7.31
CA SER A 185 1.54 -10.19 -5.95
C SER A 185 0.16 -9.65 -5.53
N SER A 186 -0.12 -8.37 -5.82
CA SER A 186 -1.38 -7.70 -5.46
C SER A 186 -2.50 -7.96 -6.48
N GLU A 187 -2.80 -9.24 -6.74
CA GLU A 187 -3.87 -9.67 -7.67
C GLU A 187 -5.10 -10.21 -6.90
N PRO A 188 -6.33 -10.02 -7.43
CA PRO A 188 -7.56 -10.43 -6.76
C PRO A 188 -7.60 -11.90 -6.35
N ASP A 189 -7.13 -12.83 -7.22
CA ASP A 189 -7.20 -14.26 -6.91
C ASP A 189 -6.22 -14.65 -5.79
N ALA A 190 -5.05 -14.02 -5.72
CA ALA A 190 -4.12 -14.26 -4.61
C ALA A 190 -4.72 -13.83 -3.27
N PHE A 191 -5.37 -12.66 -3.24
CA PHE A 191 -6.04 -12.16 -2.03
C PHE A 191 -7.24 -13.02 -1.68
N PHE A 192 -8.03 -13.43 -2.67
CA PHE A 192 -9.14 -14.35 -2.47
C PHE A 192 -8.67 -15.67 -1.86
N ARG A 193 -7.66 -16.33 -2.42
CA ARG A 193 -7.16 -17.62 -1.90
C ARG A 193 -6.57 -17.49 -0.50
N TYR A 194 -5.88 -16.39 -0.22
CA TYR A 194 -5.37 -16.10 1.12
C TYR A 194 -6.51 -15.93 2.12
N LEU A 195 -7.46 -15.04 1.83
CA LEU A 195 -8.60 -14.77 2.70
C LEU A 195 -9.53 -15.97 2.84
N GLN A 196 -9.62 -16.82 1.81
CA GLN A 196 -10.33 -18.09 1.87
C GLN A 196 -9.67 -19.04 2.89
N CYS A 197 -8.34 -19.14 2.91
CA CYS A 197 -7.64 -19.91 3.95
C CYS A 197 -7.94 -19.34 5.34
N ALA A 198 -7.85 -18.01 5.51
CA ALA A 198 -8.15 -17.33 6.76
C ALA A 198 -9.59 -17.55 7.23
N LYS A 199 -10.56 -17.52 6.32
CA LYS A 199 -11.98 -17.82 6.62
C LYS A 199 -12.18 -19.26 7.09
N THR A 200 -11.46 -20.23 6.51
CA THR A 200 -11.68 -21.65 6.79
C THR A 200 -11.00 -22.16 8.07
N LEU A 201 -9.89 -21.54 8.47
CA LEU A 201 -9.14 -21.94 9.65
C LEU A 201 -9.87 -21.54 10.93
N LYS A 202 -9.95 -22.46 11.88
CA LYS A 202 -10.54 -22.21 13.19
C LYS A 202 -9.46 -21.65 14.12
N ALA A 203 -9.63 -20.41 14.60
CA ALA A 203 -8.63 -19.75 15.43
C ALA A 203 -8.28 -20.50 16.74
N ASN A 204 -9.18 -21.36 17.23
CA ASN A 204 -8.97 -22.18 18.43
C ASN A 204 -8.41 -23.59 18.14
N LEU A 205 -8.23 -23.95 16.87
CA LEU A 205 -7.65 -25.22 16.44
C LEU A 205 -6.90 -24.98 15.12
N LEU A 206 -5.65 -24.53 15.25
CA LEU A 206 -4.76 -24.29 14.13
C LEU A 206 -4.14 -25.62 13.68
N GLU A 207 -4.49 -26.07 12.48
CA GLU A 207 -3.93 -27.25 11.85
C GLU A 207 -2.94 -26.84 10.76
N GLU A 208 -1.73 -27.39 10.80
CA GLU A 208 -0.72 -27.16 9.77
C GLU A 208 -1.08 -27.86 8.45
N PRO A 209 -0.78 -27.24 7.30
CA PRO A 209 -0.95 -27.90 6.01
C PRO A 209 0.04 -29.05 5.85
N ILE A 210 -0.37 -30.08 5.11
CA ILE A 210 0.51 -31.19 4.76
C ILE A 210 1.44 -30.75 3.62
N LEU A 211 2.75 -30.68 3.91
CA LEU A 211 3.76 -30.41 2.90
C LEU A 211 4.01 -31.66 2.03
N ASN A 212 3.50 -31.65 0.80
CA ASN A 212 3.74 -32.70 -0.19
C ASN A 212 4.65 -32.17 -1.31
N VAL A 213 5.96 -32.40 -1.15
CA VAL A 213 7.01 -31.98 -2.10
C VAL A 213 7.99 -33.14 -2.35
N PRO A 214 8.84 -33.08 -3.40
CA PRO A 214 9.86 -34.11 -3.65
C PRO A 214 10.80 -34.29 -2.46
N GLN A 215 11.28 -35.52 -2.25
CA GLN A 215 12.16 -35.86 -1.12
C GLN A 215 13.50 -35.11 -1.24
N GLU A 216 14.00 -34.93 -2.45
CA GLU A 216 15.22 -34.21 -2.78
C GLU A 216 15.17 -32.76 -2.29
N LEU A 217 13.99 -32.13 -2.31
CA LEU A 217 13.80 -30.79 -1.78
C LEU A 217 13.84 -30.78 -0.24
N LEU A 218 13.28 -31.80 0.41
CA LEU A 218 13.34 -31.96 1.87
C LEU A 218 14.78 -32.19 2.33
N ASP A 219 15.51 -33.04 1.62
CA ASP A 219 16.92 -33.34 1.89
C ASP A 219 17.79 -32.10 1.70
N ALA A 220 17.52 -31.29 0.66
CA ALA A 220 18.20 -30.02 0.44
C ALA A 220 18.00 -29.04 1.60
N VAL A 221 16.79 -28.96 2.18
CA VAL A 221 16.56 -28.15 3.38
C VAL A 221 17.43 -28.64 4.54
N GLN A 222 17.53 -29.96 4.75
CA GLN A 222 18.37 -30.51 5.82
C GLN A 222 19.86 -30.27 5.58
N ARG A 223 20.34 -30.26 4.34
CA ARG A 223 21.73 -29.88 4.03
C ARG A 223 22.01 -28.40 4.28
N ILE A 224 21.07 -27.53 3.92
CA ILE A 224 21.19 -26.08 4.12
C ILE A 224 21.11 -25.71 5.61
N SER A 225 20.14 -26.29 6.32
CA SER A 225 19.82 -25.98 7.71
C SER A 225 19.47 -27.28 8.44
N PRO A 226 20.48 -28.01 8.94
CA PRO A 226 20.27 -29.28 9.63
C PRO A 226 19.33 -29.14 10.82
N GLY A 227 18.28 -29.98 10.86
CA GLY A 227 17.28 -29.99 11.93
C GLY A 227 16.16 -28.96 11.76
N ALA A 228 16.17 -28.15 10.70
CA ALA A 228 15.05 -27.25 10.40
C ALA A 228 13.81 -28.04 9.98
N ASP A 229 12.63 -27.53 10.35
CA ASP A 229 11.36 -28.03 9.82
C ASP A 229 11.20 -27.55 8.36
N PRO A 230 11.11 -28.47 7.37
CA PRO A 230 10.99 -28.10 5.96
C PRO A 230 9.78 -27.21 5.64
N LEU A 231 8.64 -27.41 6.31
CA LEU A 231 7.46 -26.58 6.09
C LEU A 231 7.74 -25.13 6.51
N ARG A 232 8.26 -24.96 7.72
CA ARG A 232 8.59 -23.64 8.28
C ARG A 232 9.70 -22.95 7.49
N TYR A 233 10.72 -23.70 7.06
CA TYR A 233 11.78 -23.18 6.20
C TYR A 233 11.24 -22.72 4.85
N LEU A 234 10.60 -23.59 4.06
CA LEU A 234 10.18 -23.25 2.70
C LEU A 234 9.08 -22.18 2.63
N THR A 235 8.36 -21.95 3.72
CA THR A 235 7.35 -20.89 3.82
C THR A 235 7.87 -19.60 4.44
N TYR A 236 9.11 -19.56 4.92
CA TYR A 236 9.67 -18.43 5.68
C TYR A 236 8.85 -18.09 6.93
N THR A 237 8.40 -19.09 7.68
CA THR A 237 7.58 -18.83 8.89
C THR A 237 7.95 -19.76 10.03
N SER A 238 8.38 -19.19 11.16
CA SER A 238 8.70 -19.97 12.37
C SER A 238 7.65 -19.86 13.47
N GLY A 239 6.72 -18.91 13.37
CA GLY A 239 5.71 -18.68 14.40
C GLY A 239 4.46 -19.57 14.26
N GLU A 240 3.70 -19.61 15.35
CA GLU A 240 2.51 -20.45 15.54
C GLU A 240 1.22 -19.62 15.64
N ILE A 241 1.29 -18.31 15.37
CA ILE A 241 0.12 -17.45 15.42
C ILE A 241 -0.78 -17.72 14.21
N PHE A 242 -2.06 -17.37 14.33
CA PHE A 242 -3.08 -17.57 13.30
C PHE A 242 -2.59 -17.17 11.90
N HIS A 243 -2.01 -15.97 11.79
CA HIS A 243 -1.50 -15.40 10.55
C HIS A 243 -0.39 -16.24 9.89
N ASP A 244 0.48 -16.87 10.68
CA ASP A 244 1.54 -17.74 10.15
C ASP A 244 0.96 -19.02 9.54
N VAL A 245 -0.03 -19.63 10.22
CA VAL A 245 -0.68 -20.86 9.75
C VAL A 245 -1.51 -20.60 8.49
N VAL A 246 -2.21 -19.45 8.42
CA VAL A 246 -2.90 -19.00 7.20
C VAL A 246 -1.93 -18.89 6.04
N TRP A 247 -0.79 -18.23 6.25
CA TRP A 247 0.22 -18.07 5.22
C TRP A 247 0.78 -19.41 4.74
N ARG A 248 1.17 -20.30 5.67
CA ARG A 248 1.65 -21.65 5.31
C ARG A 248 0.62 -22.41 4.50
N THR A 249 -0.64 -22.37 4.93
CA THR A 249 -1.77 -23.02 4.26
C THR A 249 -1.95 -22.48 2.85
N PHE A 250 -1.94 -21.16 2.69
CA PHE A 250 -2.01 -20.50 1.38
C PHE A 250 -0.84 -20.89 0.47
N TRP A 251 0.39 -20.79 0.97
CA TRP A 251 1.60 -21.05 0.19
C TRP A 251 1.65 -22.50 -0.30
N VAL A 252 1.44 -23.48 0.59
CA VAL A 252 1.51 -24.90 0.24
C VAL A 252 0.37 -25.30 -0.70
N ASN A 253 -0.85 -24.86 -0.44
CA ASN A 253 -2.01 -25.34 -1.21
C ASN A 253 -2.12 -24.72 -2.59
N TYR A 254 -1.66 -23.47 -2.75
CA TYR A 254 -1.86 -22.70 -3.99
C TYR A 254 -0.58 -22.43 -4.77
N ILE A 255 0.61 -22.47 -4.15
CA ILE A 255 1.88 -22.11 -4.79
C ILE A 255 2.85 -23.29 -4.83
N LEU A 256 3.16 -23.91 -3.69
CA LEU A 256 4.23 -24.91 -3.53
C LEU A 256 3.69 -26.33 -3.34
N PHE A 257 2.81 -26.77 -4.25
CA PHE A 257 2.39 -28.18 -4.32
C PHE A 257 3.40 -29.00 -5.15
N ARG A 258 3.37 -30.33 -4.99
CA ARG A 258 4.39 -31.26 -5.49
C ARG A 258 4.87 -30.97 -6.92
N GLU A 259 3.95 -30.83 -7.86
CA GLU A 259 4.25 -30.61 -9.27
C GLU A 259 4.98 -29.27 -9.53
N VAL A 260 4.64 -28.22 -8.78
CA VAL A 260 5.37 -26.94 -8.83
C VAL A 260 6.71 -27.05 -8.12
N ALA A 261 6.82 -27.87 -7.08
CA ALA A 261 8.06 -28.11 -6.34
C ALA A 261 9.02 -29.09 -7.05
N THR A 262 8.59 -29.83 -8.07
CA THR A 262 9.48 -30.68 -8.88
C THR A 262 10.36 -29.81 -9.78
N LEU A 263 11.68 -29.87 -9.63
CA LEU A 263 12.62 -29.04 -10.39
C LEU A 263 12.73 -29.48 -11.86
N TYR A 264 12.92 -30.78 -12.11
CA TYR A 264 13.10 -31.38 -13.43
C TYR A 264 12.59 -32.82 -13.47
N GLU A 265 12.45 -33.35 -14.69
CA GLU A 265 12.39 -34.77 -14.99
C GLU A 265 13.74 -35.21 -15.57
N LYS A 266 14.29 -36.31 -15.06
CA LYS A 266 15.59 -36.84 -15.51
C LYS A 266 15.37 -38.02 -16.44
N ASN A 267 15.87 -37.90 -17.67
CA ASN A 267 15.85 -38.97 -18.67
C ASN A 267 17.30 -39.27 -19.08
N ASN A 268 17.85 -40.40 -18.62
CA ASN A 268 19.27 -40.72 -18.73
C ASN A 268 20.17 -39.63 -18.11
N ASN A 269 20.95 -38.93 -18.93
CA ASN A 269 21.84 -37.83 -18.52
C ASN A 269 21.26 -36.44 -18.79
N ASP A 270 20.06 -36.36 -19.36
CA ASP A 270 19.43 -35.10 -19.72
C ASP A 270 18.34 -34.71 -18.71
N TYR A 271 18.35 -33.44 -18.30
CA TYR A 271 17.37 -32.84 -17.41
C TYR A 271 16.37 -32.03 -18.23
N THR A 272 15.08 -32.36 -18.09
CA THR A 272 13.98 -31.63 -18.71
C THR A 272 13.23 -30.82 -17.66
N LEU A 273 12.99 -29.54 -17.95
CA LEU A 273 12.29 -28.64 -17.05
C LEU A 273 10.84 -29.08 -16.78
N VAL A 274 10.44 -29.11 -15.51
CA VAL A 274 9.02 -29.21 -15.12
C VAL A 274 8.41 -27.81 -15.00
N ASP A 275 7.64 -27.43 -16.02
CA ASP A 275 7.02 -26.11 -16.16
C ASP A 275 5.51 -26.15 -15.86
N VAL A 276 5.18 -26.12 -14.58
CA VAL A 276 3.80 -26.22 -14.07
C VAL A 276 3.36 -24.87 -13.48
N PRO A 277 2.19 -24.34 -13.84
CA PRO A 277 1.64 -23.14 -13.22
C PRO A 277 1.09 -23.42 -11.81
N THR A 278 1.02 -22.37 -11.00
CA THR A 278 0.40 -22.42 -9.67
C THR A 278 -1.12 -22.42 -9.76
N LYS A 279 -1.81 -22.57 -8.63
CA LYS A 279 -3.27 -22.45 -8.53
C LYS A 279 -3.72 -21.01 -8.25
N LEU A 280 -2.94 -20.04 -8.73
CA LEU A 280 -3.30 -18.62 -8.67
C LEU A 280 -3.53 -18.09 -10.07
N LYS A 281 -4.65 -17.42 -10.30
CA LYS A 281 -4.96 -16.77 -11.58
C LYS A 281 -4.31 -15.40 -11.68
N HIS A 282 -4.00 -15.00 -12.90
CA HIS A 282 -3.79 -13.60 -13.25
C HIS A 282 -5.13 -12.85 -13.21
N ILE A 283 -5.11 -11.53 -13.03
CA ILE A 283 -6.32 -10.69 -13.06
C ILE A 283 -7.15 -10.80 -14.34
N ASN A 284 -6.58 -11.31 -15.44
CA ASN A 284 -7.36 -11.56 -16.65
C ASN A 284 -8.36 -12.71 -16.48
N GLY A 285 -8.30 -13.45 -15.36
CA GLY A 285 -9.17 -14.56 -15.01
C GLY A 285 -8.95 -15.84 -15.83
N ARG A 286 -8.02 -15.80 -16.80
CA ARG A 286 -7.82 -16.84 -17.82
C ARG A 286 -6.55 -17.66 -17.57
N ASP A 287 -5.46 -16.99 -17.27
CA ASP A 287 -4.15 -17.63 -17.17
C ASP A 287 -3.75 -17.85 -15.71
N TRP A 288 -3.03 -18.94 -15.48
CA TRP A 288 -2.47 -19.28 -14.18
C TRP A 288 -1.04 -18.73 -14.05
N LYS A 289 -0.68 -18.26 -12.86
CA LYS A 289 0.63 -17.69 -12.57
C LYS A 289 1.70 -18.77 -12.57
N LYS A 290 2.92 -18.39 -12.97
CA LYS A 290 4.13 -19.21 -12.79
C LYS A 290 5.08 -18.48 -11.85
N PHE A 291 5.60 -19.20 -10.85
CA PHE A 291 6.49 -18.63 -9.83
C PHE A 291 7.96 -18.95 -10.07
N PHE A 292 8.26 -20.21 -10.41
CA PHE A 292 9.64 -20.71 -10.49
C PHE A 292 10.07 -21.08 -11.92
N SER A 293 9.13 -21.08 -12.87
CA SER A 293 9.31 -21.49 -14.27
C SER A 293 8.69 -20.48 -15.26
N GLY A 294 8.77 -20.75 -16.57
CA GLY A 294 8.00 -20.08 -17.63
C GLY A 294 8.73 -18.94 -18.36
N LYS A 295 9.72 -18.29 -17.74
CA LYS A 295 10.64 -17.36 -18.43
C LYS A 295 12.00 -18.02 -18.65
N SER A 296 12.69 -17.66 -19.73
CA SER A 296 14.03 -18.17 -20.03
C SER A 296 15.04 -17.93 -18.90
N ASN A 297 14.86 -16.86 -18.12
CA ASN A 297 15.67 -16.51 -16.96
C ASN A 297 15.08 -16.94 -15.60
N SER A 298 14.00 -17.75 -15.61
CA SER A 298 13.41 -18.27 -14.36
C SER A 298 14.38 -19.20 -13.62
N LYS A 299 14.19 -19.37 -12.31
CA LYS A 299 15.12 -20.14 -11.47
C LYS A 299 15.27 -21.57 -11.97
N LYS A 300 14.16 -22.27 -12.23
CA LYS A 300 14.23 -23.65 -12.72
C LYS A 300 14.91 -23.76 -14.08
N ASN A 301 14.64 -22.85 -15.03
CA ASN A 301 15.32 -22.85 -16.33
C ASN A 301 16.83 -22.71 -16.18
N ARG A 302 17.28 -21.80 -15.31
CA ARG A 302 18.71 -21.59 -15.06
C ARG A 302 19.37 -22.84 -14.47
N LEU A 303 18.74 -23.45 -13.47
CA LEU A 303 19.26 -24.65 -12.82
C LEU A 303 19.32 -25.84 -13.79
N VAL A 304 18.26 -26.08 -14.58
CA VAL A 304 18.24 -27.15 -15.59
C VAL A 304 19.32 -26.92 -16.65
N ASN A 305 19.51 -25.69 -17.11
CA ASN A 305 20.58 -25.37 -18.07
C ASN A 305 21.97 -25.64 -17.49
N SER A 306 22.24 -25.22 -16.25
CA SER A 306 23.52 -25.47 -15.59
C SER A 306 23.76 -26.96 -15.28
N LEU A 307 22.70 -27.72 -14.95
CA LEU A 307 22.77 -29.17 -14.80
C LEU A 307 23.13 -29.87 -16.13
N ASN A 308 22.45 -29.52 -17.22
CA ASN A 308 22.76 -30.06 -18.56
C ASN A 308 24.15 -29.65 -19.05
N ALA A 309 24.65 -28.48 -18.61
CA ALA A 309 26.01 -28.03 -18.88
C ALA A 309 27.07 -28.66 -17.95
N ASN A 310 26.67 -29.50 -16.98
CA ASN A 310 27.52 -30.07 -15.94
C ASN A 310 28.29 -29.02 -15.12
N GLU A 311 27.70 -27.82 -14.94
CA GLU A 311 28.28 -26.73 -14.16
C GLU A 311 28.00 -26.86 -12.65
N ILE A 312 26.92 -27.56 -12.30
CA ILE A 312 26.47 -27.80 -10.93
C ILE A 312 26.03 -29.25 -10.75
N THR A 313 26.08 -29.74 -9.52
CA THR A 313 25.54 -31.05 -9.12
C THR A 313 24.04 -30.98 -8.85
N GLU A 314 23.39 -32.15 -8.78
CA GLU A 314 21.98 -32.25 -8.42
C GLU A 314 21.71 -31.68 -7.01
N ASP A 315 22.59 -31.96 -6.04
CA ASP A 315 22.44 -31.48 -4.67
C ASP A 315 22.52 -29.94 -4.61
N GLU A 316 23.48 -29.33 -5.31
CA GLU A 316 23.61 -27.87 -5.41
C GLU A 316 22.38 -27.24 -6.08
N ALA A 317 21.83 -27.89 -7.12
CA ALA A 317 20.64 -27.40 -7.80
C ALA A 317 19.41 -27.40 -6.88
N TRP A 318 19.22 -28.47 -6.10
CA TRP A 318 18.13 -28.56 -5.13
C TRP A 318 18.28 -27.58 -3.97
N GLU A 319 19.51 -27.36 -3.48
CA GLU A 319 19.78 -26.37 -2.43
C GLU A 319 19.51 -24.93 -2.91
N ASP A 320 19.98 -24.59 -4.10
CA ASP A 320 19.76 -23.27 -4.68
C ASP A 320 18.27 -23.04 -5.02
N PHE A 321 17.55 -24.12 -5.35
CA PHE A 321 16.09 -24.05 -5.51
C PHE A 321 15.36 -23.87 -4.17
N ALA A 322 15.75 -24.59 -3.12
CA ALA A 322 15.19 -24.46 -1.77
C ALA A 322 15.36 -23.04 -1.20
N ARG A 323 16.57 -22.46 -1.34
CA ARG A 323 16.84 -21.06 -0.95
C ARG A 323 15.97 -20.09 -1.74
N ASN A 324 15.82 -20.31 -3.04
CA ASN A 324 14.96 -19.46 -3.87
C ASN A 324 13.48 -19.53 -3.45
N ILE A 325 12.97 -20.72 -3.10
CA ILE A 325 11.60 -20.88 -2.58
C ILE A 325 11.46 -20.11 -1.27
N HIS A 326 12.39 -20.28 -0.32
CA HIS A 326 12.43 -19.60 0.96
C HIS A 326 12.40 -18.07 0.81
N ASP A 327 13.31 -17.51 0.00
CA ASP A 327 13.39 -16.06 -0.25
C ASP A 327 12.14 -15.53 -0.97
N ARG A 328 11.57 -16.33 -1.88
CA ARG A 328 10.36 -15.94 -2.60
C ARG A 328 9.13 -15.98 -1.70
N ALA A 329 9.06 -16.93 -0.76
CA ALA A 329 8.02 -16.98 0.25
C ALA A 329 8.07 -15.72 1.12
N HIS A 330 9.24 -15.34 1.63
CA HIS A 330 9.43 -14.09 2.37
C HIS A 330 8.92 -12.87 1.60
N SER A 331 9.47 -12.62 0.41
CA SER A 331 9.11 -11.42 -0.35
C SER A 331 7.65 -11.39 -0.78
N TYR A 332 7.02 -12.55 -1.03
CA TYR A 332 5.62 -12.60 -1.43
C TYR A 332 4.70 -12.42 -0.23
N ARG A 333 5.09 -12.92 0.96
CA ARG A 333 4.38 -12.69 2.21
C ARG A 333 4.30 -11.22 2.55
N GLU A 334 5.44 -10.52 2.52
CA GLU A 334 5.50 -9.08 2.76
C GLU A 334 4.55 -8.31 1.81
N ASP A 335 4.52 -8.68 0.54
CA ASP A 335 3.63 -8.05 -0.45
C ASP A 335 2.15 -8.32 -0.15
N ILE A 336 1.78 -9.56 0.19
CA ILE A 336 0.39 -9.96 0.47
C ILE A 336 -0.12 -9.33 1.75
N ASP A 337 0.63 -9.47 2.85
CA ASP A 337 0.24 -9.01 4.18
C ASP A 337 0.03 -7.50 4.17
N SER A 338 1.03 -6.74 3.68
CA SER A 338 0.95 -5.28 3.61
C SER A 338 -0.18 -4.79 2.71
N SER A 339 -0.45 -5.46 1.60
CA SER A 339 -1.53 -5.05 0.68
C SER A 339 -2.90 -5.35 1.28
N LEU A 340 -3.10 -6.54 1.85
CA LEU A 340 -4.39 -6.95 2.44
C LEU A 340 -4.76 -6.08 3.64
N GLU A 341 -3.79 -5.78 4.49
CA GLU A 341 -3.93 -4.89 5.64
C GLU A 341 -4.28 -3.45 5.18
N HIS A 342 -3.53 -2.90 4.21
CA HIS A 342 -3.78 -1.53 3.73
C HIS A 342 -5.12 -1.39 3.00
N LEU A 343 -5.53 -2.40 2.22
CA LEU A 343 -6.86 -2.41 1.61
C LEU A 343 -7.98 -2.65 2.63
N GLY A 344 -7.65 -3.00 3.87
CA GLY A 344 -8.61 -3.23 4.95
C GLY A 344 -9.40 -4.52 4.77
N PHE A 345 -8.80 -5.52 4.10
CA PHE A 345 -9.39 -6.87 3.97
C PHE A 345 -9.09 -7.76 5.17
N LEU A 346 -8.14 -7.40 6.02
CA LEU A 346 -7.82 -8.09 7.27
C LEU A 346 -8.11 -7.19 8.47
N ASP A 347 -8.50 -7.81 9.58
CA ASP A 347 -8.52 -7.21 10.91
C ASP A 347 -7.19 -7.51 11.64
N ASP A 348 -6.98 -6.89 12.81
CA ASP A 348 -5.71 -6.96 13.55
C ASP A 348 -5.36 -8.37 14.07
N ASP A 349 -6.34 -9.27 14.17
CA ASP A 349 -6.13 -10.68 14.54
C ASP A 349 -5.78 -11.59 13.34
N GLY A 350 -5.65 -11.00 12.14
CA GLY A 350 -5.33 -11.68 10.89
C GLY A 350 -6.52 -12.37 10.22
N LYS A 351 -7.74 -12.24 10.75
CA LYS A 351 -8.95 -12.74 10.08
C LYS A 351 -9.40 -11.76 8.98
N PRO A 352 -10.22 -12.24 8.02
CA PRO A 352 -10.91 -11.34 7.11
C PRO A 352 -11.74 -10.33 7.91
N SER A 353 -11.64 -9.07 7.54
CA SER A 353 -12.54 -8.02 8.03
C SER A 353 -13.94 -8.19 7.45
N ASP A 354 -14.92 -7.38 7.85
CA ASP A 354 -16.24 -7.33 7.19
C ASP A 354 -16.13 -7.17 5.67
N LEU A 355 -15.20 -6.32 5.22
CA LEU A 355 -14.92 -6.12 3.80
C LEU A 355 -14.24 -7.37 3.18
N GLY A 356 -13.32 -7.99 3.93
CA GLY A 356 -12.68 -9.25 3.57
C GLY A 356 -13.69 -10.38 3.36
N TYR A 357 -14.61 -10.58 4.30
CA TYR A 357 -15.69 -11.57 4.19
C TYR A 357 -16.60 -11.29 2.99
N LYS A 358 -17.03 -10.03 2.79
CA LYS A 358 -17.85 -9.66 1.62
C LYS A 358 -17.14 -9.98 0.31
N PHE A 359 -15.83 -9.73 0.21
CA PHE A 359 -15.04 -10.05 -0.98
C PHE A 359 -14.92 -11.57 -1.20
N VAL A 360 -14.57 -12.33 -0.16
CA VAL A 360 -14.48 -13.80 -0.23
C VAL A 360 -15.81 -14.42 -0.62
N ASP A 361 -16.90 -14.02 0.04
CA ASP A 361 -18.24 -14.53 -0.24
C ASP A 361 -18.68 -14.22 -1.67
N ALA A 362 -18.33 -13.04 -2.19
CA ALA A 362 -18.60 -12.69 -3.57
C ALA A 362 -17.84 -13.60 -4.55
N CYS A 363 -16.55 -13.87 -4.28
CA CYS A 363 -15.73 -14.78 -5.08
C CYS A 363 -16.24 -16.23 -5.04
N GLU A 364 -16.67 -16.71 -3.86
CA GLU A 364 -17.20 -18.07 -3.71
C GLU A 364 -18.54 -18.24 -4.44
N ARG A 365 -19.42 -17.23 -4.39
CA ARG A 365 -20.70 -17.26 -5.11
C ARG A 365 -20.55 -17.21 -6.62
N SER A 366 -19.58 -16.43 -7.14
CA SER A 366 -19.33 -16.31 -8.59
C SER A 366 -18.43 -17.41 -9.15
N GLY A 367 -17.61 -18.04 -8.31
CA GLY A 367 -16.52 -18.92 -8.75
C GLY A 367 -15.34 -18.18 -9.40
N ASP A 368 -15.28 -16.85 -9.27
CA ASP A 368 -14.27 -16.00 -9.91
C ASP A 368 -13.96 -14.74 -9.08
N SER A 369 -12.69 -14.42 -8.92
CA SER A 369 -12.22 -13.21 -8.21
C SER A 369 -11.98 -12.01 -9.13
N ALA A 370 -12.00 -12.21 -10.45
CA ALA A 370 -11.51 -11.22 -11.43
C ALA A 370 -12.63 -10.51 -12.22
N THR A 371 -13.88 -10.95 -12.10
CA THR A 371 -15.03 -10.37 -12.83
C THR A 371 -16.21 -10.08 -11.90
N GLY A 372 -17.26 -9.43 -12.42
CA GLY A 372 -18.51 -9.19 -11.69
C GLY A 372 -18.35 -8.44 -10.36
N THR A 373 -19.15 -8.82 -9.37
CA THR A 373 -19.14 -8.22 -8.03
C THR A 373 -17.77 -8.28 -7.34
N PRO A 374 -17.01 -9.38 -7.38
CA PRO A 374 -15.64 -9.41 -6.86
C PRO A 374 -14.73 -8.33 -7.45
N LYS A 375 -14.78 -8.11 -8.77
CA LYS A 375 -14.01 -7.05 -9.43
C LYS A 375 -14.43 -5.67 -8.91
N LEU A 376 -15.74 -5.41 -8.77
CA LEU A 376 -16.27 -4.15 -8.24
C LEU A 376 -15.80 -3.88 -6.80
N ILE A 377 -15.92 -4.88 -5.91
CA ILE A 377 -15.45 -4.77 -4.51
C ILE A 377 -13.96 -4.45 -4.48
N PHE A 378 -13.14 -5.22 -5.20
CA PHE A 378 -11.69 -5.03 -5.21
C PHE A 378 -11.28 -3.68 -5.79
N GLY A 379 -11.83 -3.30 -6.95
CA GLY A 379 -11.53 -2.03 -7.59
C GLY A 379 -11.98 -0.83 -6.75
N SER A 380 -13.14 -0.91 -6.10
CA SER A 380 -13.63 0.15 -5.22
C SER A 380 -12.72 0.30 -4.01
N THR A 381 -12.27 -0.83 -3.45
CA THR A 381 -11.32 -0.87 -2.33
C THR A 381 -9.96 -0.29 -2.71
N LEU A 382 -9.43 -0.60 -3.90
CA LEU A 382 -8.20 0.00 -4.42
C LEU A 382 -8.28 1.53 -4.49
N LEU A 383 -9.40 2.06 -4.97
CA LEU A 383 -9.60 3.50 -5.14
C LEU A 383 -9.81 4.21 -3.80
N LYS A 384 -10.61 3.63 -2.90
CA LYS A 384 -11.00 4.21 -1.60
C LYS A 384 -9.95 3.94 -0.51
N ASN A 385 -9.86 2.70 -0.05
CA ASN A 385 -8.97 2.30 1.04
C ASN A 385 -7.51 2.34 0.58
N GLY A 386 -7.24 1.89 -0.65
CA GLY A 386 -5.90 1.93 -1.23
C GLY A 386 -5.43 3.32 -1.66
N GLY A 387 -6.26 4.37 -1.56
CA GLY A 387 -5.88 5.75 -1.84
C GLY A 387 -5.58 6.06 -3.32
N LEU A 388 -5.82 5.13 -4.24
CA LEU A 388 -5.48 5.34 -5.66
C LEU A 388 -6.36 6.39 -6.34
N ALA A 389 -7.51 6.74 -5.78
CA ALA A 389 -8.31 7.87 -6.26
C ALA A 389 -7.59 9.20 -6.07
N ALA A 390 -6.96 9.42 -4.91
CA ALA A 390 -6.16 10.62 -4.65
C ALA A 390 -4.93 10.67 -5.57
N PHE A 391 -4.25 9.54 -5.73
CA PHE A 391 -3.13 9.39 -6.67
C PHE A 391 -3.51 9.82 -8.10
N LEU A 392 -4.64 9.33 -8.63
CA LEU A 392 -5.11 9.69 -9.97
C LEU A 392 -5.54 11.15 -10.09
N HIS A 393 -6.16 11.72 -9.04
CA HIS A 393 -6.47 13.14 -8.98
C HIS A 393 -5.22 14.01 -9.12
N TYR A 394 -4.16 13.70 -8.37
CA TYR A 394 -2.91 14.44 -8.45
C TYR A 394 -2.27 14.36 -9.83
N ILE A 395 -2.16 13.16 -10.41
CA ILE A 395 -1.62 12.99 -11.76
C ILE A 395 -2.40 13.81 -12.77
N TYR A 396 -3.73 13.73 -12.74
CA TYR A 396 -4.57 14.47 -13.65
C TYR A 396 -4.33 15.98 -13.56
N LYS A 397 -4.37 16.53 -12.35
CA LYS A 397 -4.30 17.98 -12.16
C LYS A 397 -2.93 18.57 -12.44
N LEU A 398 -1.86 17.84 -12.09
CA LEU A 398 -0.52 18.19 -12.52
C LEU A 398 -0.43 18.22 -14.04
N SER A 399 -0.89 17.15 -14.70
CA SER A 399 -0.84 17.02 -16.17
C SER A 399 -1.65 18.10 -16.88
N GLU A 400 -2.88 18.34 -16.42
CA GLU A 400 -3.78 19.39 -16.93
C GLU A 400 -3.11 20.75 -16.86
N THR A 401 -2.52 21.09 -15.70
CA THR A 401 -1.83 22.38 -15.50
C THR A 401 -0.61 22.51 -16.43
N ARG A 402 0.25 21.49 -16.44
CA ARG A 402 1.52 21.53 -17.18
C ARG A 402 1.30 21.54 -18.69
N LEU A 403 0.50 20.61 -19.20
CA LEU A 403 0.28 20.42 -20.63
C LEU A 403 -0.67 21.47 -21.22
N LYS A 404 -1.50 22.14 -20.42
CA LYS A 404 -2.22 23.34 -20.88
C LYS A 404 -1.26 24.48 -21.21
N SER A 405 -0.16 24.64 -20.46
CA SER A 405 0.86 25.66 -20.71
C SER A 405 1.84 25.26 -21.81
N SER A 406 2.16 23.97 -21.92
CA SER A 406 3.10 23.42 -22.91
C SER A 406 2.58 22.09 -23.47
N PRO A 407 1.70 22.11 -24.50
CA PRO A 407 1.03 20.90 -24.99
C PRO A 407 1.93 19.81 -25.57
N LEU A 408 3.13 20.19 -26.03
CA LEU A 408 4.14 19.27 -26.56
C LEU A 408 5.22 18.92 -25.55
N GLU A 409 5.05 19.30 -24.29
CA GLU A 409 5.96 18.86 -23.24
C GLU A 409 5.95 17.34 -23.12
N PHE A 410 7.12 16.76 -22.85
CA PHE A 410 7.35 15.31 -22.90
C PHE A 410 7.09 14.70 -24.28
N THR A 411 7.30 15.44 -25.36
CA THR A 411 7.20 14.91 -26.72
C THR A 411 8.55 14.97 -27.42
N ALA A 412 8.98 13.86 -28.01
CA ALA A 412 10.18 13.81 -28.85
C ALA A 412 9.87 13.16 -30.20
N ARG A 413 10.71 13.45 -31.20
CA ARG A 413 10.64 12.76 -32.50
C ARG A 413 11.35 11.42 -32.40
N ASN A 414 10.66 10.35 -32.80
CA ASN A 414 11.26 9.02 -32.88
C ASN A 414 11.84 8.80 -34.28
N ALA A 415 13.17 8.88 -34.40
CA ALA A 415 13.89 8.66 -35.65
C ALA A 415 13.69 7.24 -36.23
N ALA A 416 13.46 6.24 -35.38
CA ALA A 416 13.17 4.86 -35.79
C ALA A 416 11.72 4.66 -36.28
N ARG A 417 10.84 5.65 -36.10
CA ARG A 417 9.44 5.62 -36.55
C ARG A 417 9.12 6.81 -37.45
N ASP A 418 9.96 7.04 -38.45
CA ASP A 418 9.73 8.06 -39.49
C ASP A 418 9.52 9.47 -38.90
N ASN A 419 10.30 9.82 -37.88
CA ASN A 419 10.24 11.11 -37.16
C ASN A 419 8.86 11.47 -36.59
N ARG A 420 7.99 10.46 -36.35
CA ARG A 420 6.71 10.64 -35.68
C ARG A 420 6.93 11.14 -34.25
N LEU A 421 6.02 11.98 -33.79
CA LEU A 421 6.00 12.46 -32.41
C LEU A 421 5.60 11.31 -31.48
N GLU A 422 6.38 11.14 -30.41
CA GLU A 422 6.16 10.13 -29.38
C GLU A 422 6.24 10.76 -28.00
N PHE A 423 5.30 10.36 -27.14
CA PHE A 423 5.26 10.80 -25.76
C PHE A 423 6.34 10.08 -24.94
N GLN A 424 7.20 10.86 -24.31
CA GLN A 424 8.29 10.42 -23.44
C GLN A 424 7.73 10.11 -22.05
N ASN A 425 7.16 8.91 -21.91
CA ASN A 425 6.49 8.51 -20.67
C ASN A 425 7.43 8.41 -19.46
N VAL A 426 8.70 8.06 -19.65
CA VAL A 426 9.68 7.98 -18.55
C VAL A 426 9.91 9.37 -17.95
N ASP A 427 10.19 10.36 -18.78
CA ASP A 427 10.44 11.74 -18.35
C ASP A 427 9.21 12.34 -17.66
N TYR A 428 8.03 12.09 -18.23
CA TYR A 428 6.75 12.51 -17.63
C TYR A 428 6.53 11.88 -16.25
N LEU A 429 6.74 10.57 -16.08
CA LEU A 429 6.54 9.91 -14.79
C LEU A 429 7.59 10.32 -13.75
N ASN A 430 8.83 10.61 -14.18
CA ASN A 430 9.85 11.19 -13.30
C ASN A 430 9.45 12.59 -12.84
N TRP A 431 8.97 13.44 -13.74
CA TRP A 431 8.46 14.77 -13.38
C TRP A 431 7.28 14.67 -12.40
N ILE A 432 6.29 13.80 -12.66
CA ILE A 432 5.18 13.57 -11.73
C ILE A 432 5.71 13.15 -10.35
N LYS A 433 6.68 12.23 -10.28
CA LYS A 433 7.28 11.79 -9.02
C LYS A 433 7.90 12.94 -8.24
N GLU A 434 8.63 13.84 -8.90
CA GLU A 434 9.21 15.01 -8.25
C GLU A 434 8.14 15.99 -7.75
N GLU A 435 7.08 16.23 -8.52
CA GLU A 435 5.97 17.08 -8.10
C GLU A 435 5.23 16.49 -6.87
N LEU A 436 4.96 15.18 -6.88
CA LEU A 436 4.31 14.50 -5.76
C LEU A 436 5.18 14.53 -4.50
N ALA A 437 6.50 14.33 -4.64
CA ALA A 437 7.43 14.28 -3.52
C ALA A 437 7.75 15.66 -2.94
N ASN A 438 8.03 16.64 -3.78
CA ASN A 438 8.61 17.91 -3.34
C ASN A 438 7.55 19.01 -3.19
N ASN A 439 6.59 19.08 -4.12
CA ASN A 439 5.60 20.16 -4.15
C ASN A 439 4.31 19.77 -3.43
N LEU A 440 3.81 18.54 -3.64
CA LEU A 440 2.61 18.05 -2.98
C LEU A 440 2.88 17.42 -1.61
N LYS A 441 4.12 16.98 -1.35
CA LYS A 441 4.53 16.29 -0.11
C LYS A 441 3.66 15.06 0.20
N VAL A 442 3.22 14.32 -0.83
CA VAL A 442 2.36 13.12 -0.69
C VAL A 442 3.12 11.80 -0.82
N MET A 443 4.44 11.89 -1.00
CA MET A 443 5.34 10.76 -0.99
C MET A 443 6.73 11.14 -0.47
N ASN A 444 7.42 10.19 0.15
CA ASN A 444 8.82 10.31 0.55
C ASN A 444 9.71 9.45 -0.37
N THR A 445 10.75 10.05 -0.93
CA THR A 445 11.71 9.39 -1.84
C THR A 445 13.00 8.95 -1.15
N ALA A 446 13.24 9.34 0.12
CA ALA A 446 14.50 9.13 0.83
C ALA A 446 14.84 7.65 1.12
N THR A 447 13.84 6.76 1.14
CA THR A 447 13.97 5.32 1.43
C THR A 447 14.22 4.43 0.21
N LEU A 448 14.33 4.99 -1.01
CA LEU A 448 14.53 4.20 -2.25
C LEU A 448 15.97 3.66 -2.44
N ARG A 449 16.86 3.79 -1.44
CA ARG A 449 18.27 3.37 -1.53
C ARG A 449 18.43 1.87 -1.25
N GLY A 450 18.22 1.05 -2.29
CA GLY A 450 18.60 -0.36 -2.29
C GLY A 450 17.94 -1.13 -3.43
N GLY A 451 18.68 -1.38 -4.51
CA GLY A 451 18.25 -2.18 -5.65
C GLY A 451 18.25 -1.45 -7.00
N VAL A 452 17.95 -2.17 -8.08
CA VAL A 452 17.76 -1.59 -9.42
C VAL A 452 16.61 -0.59 -9.36
N GLU A 453 16.87 0.66 -9.76
CA GLU A 453 15.87 1.74 -9.76
C GLU A 453 14.65 1.32 -10.60
N ARG A 454 13.52 1.09 -9.93
CA ARG A 454 12.26 0.77 -10.60
C ARG A 454 11.71 2.02 -11.28
N LYS A 455 11.06 1.83 -12.43
CA LYS A 455 10.34 2.93 -13.07
C LYS A 455 9.26 3.47 -12.11
N PRO A 456 9.09 4.80 -11.99
CA PRO A 456 8.08 5.37 -11.11
C PRO A 456 6.69 4.80 -11.41
N PHE A 457 5.96 4.49 -10.34
CA PHE A 457 4.56 4.06 -10.39
C PHE A 457 4.28 2.80 -11.22
N GLN A 458 5.28 1.95 -11.45
CA GLN A 458 5.13 0.75 -12.28
C GLN A 458 4.02 -0.17 -11.76
N ALA A 459 3.97 -0.41 -10.45
CA ALA A 459 3.00 -1.33 -9.85
C ALA A 459 1.58 -0.73 -9.85
N GLU A 460 1.46 0.53 -9.44
CA GLU A 460 0.20 1.28 -9.41
C GLU A 460 -0.42 1.34 -10.80
N LEU A 461 0.34 1.76 -11.81
CA LEU A 461 -0.15 1.83 -13.19
C LEU A 461 -0.43 0.45 -13.79
N SER A 462 0.33 -0.60 -13.42
CA SER A 462 0.03 -1.97 -13.86
C SER A 462 -1.35 -2.40 -13.36
N ILE A 463 -1.65 -2.20 -12.08
CA ILE A 463 -2.93 -2.55 -11.48
C ILE A 463 -4.07 -1.69 -12.03
N LEU A 464 -3.90 -0.36 -12.08
CA LEU A 464 -4.93 0.55 -12.59
C LEU A 464 -5.33 0.23 -14.05
N ARG A 465 -4.37 -0.17 -14.89
CA ARG A 465 -4.66 -0.62 -16.27
C ARG A 465 -5.48 -1.90 -16.31
N LYS A 466 -5.31 -2.81 -15.36
CA LYS A 466 -6.07 -4.08 -15.31
C LYS A 466 -7.54 -3.89 -14.94
N PHE A 467 -7.87 -2.74 -14.33
CA PHE A 467 -9.22 -2.29 -14.07
C PHE A 467 -9.75 -1.31 -15.14
N ASP A 468 -8.98 -1.04 -16.19
CA ASP A 468 -9.33 -0.07 -17.24
C ASP A 468 -9.54 1.37 -16.72
N PHE A 469 -9.06 1.68 -15.52
CA PHE A 469 -9.11 3.02 -14.94
C PHE A 469 -8.17 3.98 -15.66
N VAL A 470 -7.07 3.46 -16.20
CA VAL A 470 -6.11 4.21 -17.00
C VAL A 470 -5.67 3.41 -18.22
N SER A 471 -5.21 4.09 -19.26
CA SER A 471 -4.77 3.42 -20.49
C SER A 471 -3.37 3.87 -20.94
N LYS A 472 -3.26 4.49 -22.10
CA LYS A 472 -2.01 4.93 -22.73
C LYS A 472 -1.67 6.37 -22.37
N PHE A 473 -0.42 6.75 -22.64
CA PHE A 473 -0.03 8.15 -22.59
C PHE A 473 -0.36 8.83 -23.92
N ARG A 474 -0.84 10.08 -23.88
CA ARG A 474 -1.17 10.88 -25.07
C ARG A 474 -0.48 12.25 -25.01
N ILE A 475 0.01 12.69 -26.16
CA ILE A 475 0.54 14.05 -26.35
C ILE A 475 -0.56 15.06 -26.00
N GLY A 476 -0.21 16.10 -25.24
CA GLY A 476 -1.15 17.12 -24.77
C GLY A 476 -2.08 16.70 -23.64
N LEU A 477 -2.02 15.45 -23.17
CA LEU A 477 -2.85 14.95 -22.05
C LEU A 477 -2.04 14.30 -20.93
N GLY A 478 -0.96 13.58 -21.24
CA GLY A 478 -0.27 12.74 -20.27
C GLY A 478 -0.95 11.39 -20.12
N LEU A 479 -1.15 10.91 -18.89
CA LEU A 479 -1.86 9.66 -18.61
C LEU A 479 -3.36 9.78 -18.91
N GLU A 480 -3.90 8.93 -19.78
CA GLU A 480 -5.33 8.87 -20.04
C GLU A 480 -6.07 8.13 -18.90
N ILE A 481 -7.03 8.83 -18.27
CA ILE A 481 -7.84 8.35 -17.14
C ILE A 481 -9.30 8.20 -17.57
N ASN A 482 -9.91 7.06 -17.24
CA ASN A 482 -11.31 6.74 -17.52
C ASN A 482 -12.21 7.22 -16.38
N TRP A 483 -12.52 8.53 -16.36
CA TRP A 483 -13.34 9.15 -15.32
C TRP A 483 -14.73 8.52 -15.11
N PRO A 484 -15.51 8.19 -16.15
CA PRO A 484 -16.80 7.55 -15.97
C PRO A 484 -16.70 6.22 -15.19
N LEU A 485 -15.74 5.37 -15.54
CA LEU A 485 -15.53 4.10 -14.86
C LEU A 485 -15.02 4.28 -13.44
N LEU A 486 -14.12 5.25 -13.22
CA LEU A 486 -13.63 5.56 -11.89
C LEU A 486 -14.76 6.03 -10.96
N GLN A 487 -15.68 6.85 -11.48
CA GLN A 487 -16.85 7.31 -10.73
C GLN A 487 -17.78 6.15 -10.35
N GLU A 488 -18.06 5.22 -11.27
CA GLU A 488 -18.85 4.02 -11.00
C GLU A 488 -18.30 3.22 -9.80
N TYR A 489 -16.97 3.01 -9.75
CA TYR A 489 -16.34 2.28 -8.65
C TYR A 489 -16.25 3.08 -7.35
N LEU A 490 -16.14 4.41 -7.42
CA LEU A 490 -16.18 5.27 -6.25
C LEU A 490 -17.58 5.36 -5.62
N GLU A 491 -18.63 5.28 -6.43
CA GLU A 491 -20.02 5.29 -5.98
C GLU A 491 -20.50 3.90 -5.53
N PHE A 492 -19.81 2.83 -5.91
CA PHE A 492 -20.12 1.48 -5.47
C PHE A 492 -20.01 1.31 -3.95
N GLU A 493 -21.10 0.95 -3.29
CA GLU A 493 -21.16 0.61 -1.87
C GLU A 493 -21.19 -0.91 -1.71
N VAL A 494 -20.25 -1.44 -0.92
CA VAL A 494 -20.01 -2.88 -0.70
C VAL A 494 -20.97 -3.47 0.32
#